data_AF-A0A941I9H0-F1
#
_entry.id   AF-A0A941I9H0-F1
#
_cell.length_a   1.000
_cell.length_b   1.000
_cell.length_c   1.000
_cell.angle_alpha   90.00
_cell.angle_beta   90.00
_cell.angle_gamma   90.00
#
_symmetry.space_group_name_H-M   'P 1'
#
loop_
_entity.id
_entity.type
_entity.pdbx_description
1 polymer ?
#
loop_
_entity_poly.entity_id
_entity_poly.type
_entity_poly.pdbx_seq_one_letter_code
_entity_poly.pdbx_strand_id
1 'polypeptide(L)'
;SGNLHVQARLTRELQQDLMRVRMIPFASVSERLYRVTRQTAKELDKRVNLDIRGSSVEMDRGVLEKMVGPFEHLLRNAIVHGIESREQRKAAGKN
;
A
#
# COMPACT_ATOMS: atom_id res chain seq x y z
N SER A 1 -1.49 31.96 -32.20
CA SER A 1 -0.74 30.97 -31.38
C SER A 1 -0.74 31.24 -29.88
N GLY A 2 -0.71 32.50 -29.41
CA GLY A 2 -0.70 32.82 -27.96
C GLY A 2 -1.92 32.32 -27.15
N ASN A 3 -3.11 32.29 -27.73
CA ASN A 3 -4.35 31.90 -27.05
C ASN A 3 -4.40 30.38 -26.72
N LEU A 4 -3.89 29.53 -27.62
CA LEU A 4 -3.75 28.08 -27.39
C LEU A 4 -2.79 27.75 -26.25
N HIS A 5 -1.70 28.51 -26.09
CA HIS A 5 -0.75 28.30 -24.99
C HIS A 5 -1.36 28.66 -23.63
N VAL A 6 -2.15 29.74 -23.57
CA VAL A 6 -2.89 30.14 -22.36
C VAL A 6 -3.96 29.11 -22.01
N GLN A 7 -4.74 28.66 -23.00
CA GLN A 7 -5.75 27.62 -22.83
C GLN A 7 -5.14 26.31 -22.32
N ALA A 8 -4.01 25.86 -22.89
CA ALA A 8 -3.32 24.66 -22.45
C ALA A 8 -2.77 24.79 -21.01
N ARG A 9 -2.37 26.00 -20.58
CA ARG A 9 -1.94 26.25 -19.19
C ARG A 9 -3.11 26.16 -18.23
N LEU A 10 -4.23 26.82 -18.55
CA LEU A 10 -5.46 26.79 -17.74
C LEU A 10 -6.01 25.36 -17.60
N THR A 11 -5.99 24.56 -18.67
CA THR A 11 -6.40 23.15 -18.60
C THR A 11 -5.51 22.32 -17.68
N ARG A 12 -4.19 22.55 -17.69
CA ARG A 12 -3.26 21.86 -16.77
C ARG A 12 -3.48 22.26 -15.32
N GLU A 13 -3.67 23.55 -15.04
CA GLU A 13 -3.96 24.06 -13.70
C GLU A 13 -5.27 23.43 -13.16
N LEU A 14 -6.35 23.43 -13.96
CA LEU A 14 -7.60 22.77 -13.59
C LEU A 14 -7.43 21.26 -13.35
N GLN A 15 -6.67 20.56 -14.18
CA GLN A 15 -6.38 19.14 -13.99
C GLN A 15 -5.60 18.89 -12.70
N GLN A 16 -4.65 19.75 -12.35
CA GLN A 16 -3.91 19.66 -11.09
C GLN A 16 -4.82 19.91 -9.87
N ASP A 17 -5.70 20.89 -9.94
CA ASP A 17 -6.66 21.17 -8.87
C ASP A 17 -7.66 20.03 -8.67
N LEU A 18 -8.13 19.41 -9.76
CA LEU A 18 -8.98 18.21 -9.70
C LEU A 18 -8.26 16.98 -9.15
N MET A 19 -6.93 16.90 -9.26
CA MET A 19 -6.14 15.85 -8.60
C MET A 19 -6.10 16.08 -7.09
N ARG A 20 -5.93 17.33 -6.64
CA ARG A 20 -5.88 17.68 -5.20
C ARG A 20 -7.14 17.30 -4.44
N VAL A 21 -8.32 17.48 -5.03
CA VAL A 21 -9.61 17.13 -4.39
C VAL A 21 -9.77 15.61 -4.17
N ARG A 22 -9.02 14.78 -4.90
CA ARG A 22 -9.10 13.30 -4.82
C ARG A 22 -8.00 12.67 -3.97
N MET A 23 -7.18 13.48 -3.33
CA MET A 23 -6.11 13.01 -2.47
C MET A 23 -6.68 12.43 -1.18
N ILE A 24 -6.21 11.25 -0.80
CA ILE A 24 -6.56 10.57 0.45
C ILE A 24 -5.28 10.07 1.13
N PRO A 25 -5.23 10.05 2.47
CA PRO A 25 -4.07 9.49 3.16
C PRO A 25 -3.96 7.98 2.86
N PHE A 26 -2.74 7.49 2.71
CA PHE A 26 -2.46 6.05 2.58
C PHE A 26 -3.06 5.26 3.75
N ALA A 27 -3.15 5.87 4.93
CA ALA A 27 -3.80 5.30 6.12
C ALA A 27 -5.19 4.71 5.86
N SER A 28 -5.92 5.20 4.85
CA SER A 28 -7.24 4.68 4.45
C SER A 28 -7.25 3.20 4.09
N VAL A 29 -6.11 2.61 3.67
CA VAL A 29 -6.01 1.18 3.34
C VAL A 29 -5.21 0.37 4.37
N SER A 30 -4.59 1.02 5.36
CA SER A 30 -3.73 0.36 6.35
C SER A 30 -4.43 -0.76 7.10
N GLU A 31 -5.65 -0.55 7.59
CA GLU A 31 -6.40 -1.57 8.34
C GLU A 31 -6.63 -2.84 7.51
N ARG A 32 -6.89 -2.68 6.21
CA ARG A 32 -7.07 -3.78 5.27
C ARG A 32 -5.77 -4.57 5.10
N LEU A 33 -4.63 -3.89 4.92
CA LEU A 33 -3.32 -4.54 4.82
C LEU A 33 -2.93 -5.26 6.12
N TYR A 34 -3.22 -4.66 7.28
CA TYR A 34 -3.05 -5.30 8.58
C TYR A 34 -3.89 -6.58 8.70
N ARG A 35 -5.14 -6.56 8.25
CA ARG A 35 -6.03 -7.72 8.27
C ARG A 35 -5.50 -8.86 7.41
N VAL A 36 -5.09 -8.57 6.17
CA VAL A 36 -4.50 -9.56 5.25
C VAL A 36 -3.24 -10.18 5.84
N THR A 37 -2.36 -9.34 6.39
CA THR A 37 -1.13 -9.80 7.04
C THR A 37 -1.41 -10.73 8.21
N ARG A 38 -2.31 -10.34 9.12
CA ARG A 38 -2.68 -11.18 10.28
C ARG A 38 -3.32 -12.50 9.86
N GLN A 39 -4.20 -12.47 8.86
CA GLN A 39 -4.89 -13.67 8.39
C GLN A 39 -3.89 -14.67 7.79
N THR A 40 -3.02 -14.22 6.88
CA THR A 40 -2.01 -15.10 6.26
C THR A 40 -0.95 -15.57 7.25
N ALA A 41 -0.56 -14.73 8.21
CA ALA A 41 0.32 -15.15 9.30
C ALA A 41 -0.29 -16.27 10.15
N LYS A 42 -1.59 -16.14 10.49
CA LYS A 42 -2.33 -17.16 11.24
C LYS A 42 -2.49 -18.47 10.47
N GLU A 43 -2.83 -18.40 9.18
CA GLU A 43 -2.98 -19.56 8.31
C GLU A 43 -1.71 -20.41 8.21
N LEU A 44 -0.54 -19.77 8.30
CA LEU A 44 0.77 -20.41 8.14
C LEU A 44 1.49 -20.67 9.48
N ASP A 45 0.85 -20.40 10.61
CA ASP A 45 1.47 -20.40 11.96
C ASP A 45 2.81 -19.64 12.02
N LYS A 46 2.85 -18.45 11.42
CA LYS A 46 4.03 -17.57 11.40
C LYS A 46 3.80 -16.34 12.27
N ARG A 47 4.84 -15.93 13.00
CA ARG A 47 4.83 -14.68 13.77
C ARG A 47 5.25 -13.53 12.86
N VAL A 48 4.33 -12.60 12.60
CA VAL A 48 4.54 -11.46 11.70
C VAL A 48 4.08 -10.17 12.38
N ASN A 49 4.85 -9.09 12.20
CA ASN A 49 4.45 -7.73 12.56
C ASN A 49 4.54 -6.85 11.32
N LEU A 50 3.47 -6.13 11.00
CA LEU A 50 3.46 -5.16 9.90
C LEU A 50 3.74 -3.77 10.47
N ASP A 51 4.74 -3.08 9.92
CA ASP A 51 5.04 -1.67 10.23
C ASP A 51 4.83 -0.84 8.96
N ILE A 52 3.90 0.11 8.99
CA ILE A 52 3.59 1.00 7.86
C ILE A 52 4.13 2.39 8.19
N ARG A 53 5.18 2.80 7.49
CA ARG A 53 5.76 4.15 7.58
C ARG A 53 5.19 5.06 6.49
N GLY A 54 4.93 6.32 6.83
CA GLY A 54 4.37 7.29 5.89
C GLY A 54 2.88 7.11 5.62
N SER A 55 2.11 6.58 6.58
CA SER A 55 0.65 6.42 6.44
C SER A 55 -0.10 7.75 6.23
N SER A 56 0.49 8.86 6.64
CA SER A 56 -0.04 10.22 6.42
C SER A 56 0.20 10.76 5.01
N VAL A 57 1.00 10.09 4.18
CA VAL A 57 1.25 10.53 2.80
C VAL A 57 -0.06 10.49 2.02
N GLU A 58 -0.40 11.61 1.41
CA GLU A 58 -1.58 11.74 0.58
C GLU A 58 -1.32 11.17 -0.83
N MET A 59 -2.30 10.46 -1.36
CA MET A 59 -2.25 9.82 -2.67
C MET A 59 -3.56 9.99 -3.42
N ASP A 60 -3.52 10.02 -4.75
CA ASP A 60 -4.75 9.98 -5.56
C ASP A 60 -5.53 8.69 -5.25
N ARG A 61 -6.81 8.85 -4.93
CA ARG A 61 -7.69 7.73 -4.56
C ARG A 61 -7.73 6.61 -5.59
N GLY A 62 -7.82 6.95 -6.88
CA GLY A 62 -7.92 5.96 -7.95
C GLY A 62 -6.62 5.18 -8.15
N VAL A 63 -5.48 5.82 -7.92
CA VAL A 63 -4.18 5.14 -7.84
C VAL A 63 -4.15 4.22 -6.64
N LEU A 64 -4.51 4.71 -5.44
CA LEU A 64 -4.45 3.90 -4.21
C LEU A 64 -5.34 2.66 -4.30
N GLU A 65 -6.56 2.79 -4.80
CA GLU A 65 -7.51 1.68 -4.99
C GLU A 65 -6.94 0.59 -5.92
N LYS A 66 -6.26 0.97 -7.01
CA LYS A 66 -5.59 0.03 -7.92
C LYS A 66 -4.37 -0.64 -7.29
N MET A 67 -3.69 0.05 -6.37
CA MET A 67 -2.49 -0.45 -5.70
C MET A 67 -2.79 -1.41 -4.54
N VAL A 68 -4.02 -1.42 -3.99
CA VAL A 68 -4.38 -2.30 -2.86
C VAL A 68 -4.13 -3.77 -3.18
N GLY A 69 -4.64 -4.27 -4.31
CA GLY A 69 -4.46 -5.68 -4.71
C GLY A 69 -2.98 -6.10 -4.81
N PRO A 70 -2.14 -5.34 -5.53
CA PRO A 70 -0.69 -5.54 -5.54
C PRO A 70 -0.05 -5.56 -4.15
N PHE A 71 -0.41 -4.64 -3.24
CA PHE A 71 0.14 -4.65 -1.88
C PHE A 71 -0.27 -5.89 -1.09
N GLU A 72 -1.53 -6.31 -1.18
CA GLU A 72 -1.99 -7.56 -0.57
C GLU A 72 -1.19 -8.76 -1.08
N HIS A 73 -0.94 -8.82 -2.39
CA HIS A 73 -0.15 -9.89 -2.99
C HIS A 73 1.31 -9.89 -2.49
N LEU A 74 1.97 -8.72 -2.48
CA LEU A 74 3.35 -8.60 -1.99
C LEU A 74 3.46 -9.02 -0.51
N LEU A 75 2.53 -8.58 0.33
CA LEU A 75 2.49 -8.96 1.75
C LEU A 75 2.32 -10.47 1.92
N ARG A 76 1.40 -11.10 1.16
CA ARG A 76 1.23 -12.56 1.19
C ARG A 76 2.50 -13.28 0.76
N ASN A 77 3.11 -12.89 -0.35
CA ASN A 77 4.35 -13.53 -0.83
C ASN A 77 5.48 -13.41 0.19
N ALA A 78 5.65 -12.23 0.80
CA ALA A 78 6.64 -12.02 1.84
C ALA A 78 6.43 -12.94 3.05
N ILE A 79 5.18 -13.16 3.47
CA ILE A 79 4.87 -14.05 4.60
C ILE A 79 5.02 -15.52 4.22
N VAL A 80 4.52 -15.92 3.05
CA VAL A 80 4.55 -17.32 2.58
C VAL A 80 6.00 -17.78 2.39
N HIS A 81 6.82 -16.98 1.72
CA HIS A 81 8.15 -17.40 1.29
C HIS A 81 9.30 -16.76 2.08
N GLY A 82 9.11 -15.54 2.59
CA GLY A 82 10.19 -14.77 3.24
C GLY A 82 10.33 -14.98 4.75
N ILE A 83 9.33 -15.59 5.41
CA ILE A 83 9.34 -15.81 6.86
C ILE A 83 9.44 -17.30 7.16
N GLU A 84 10.43 -17.70 7.96
CA GLU A 84 10.61 -19.09 8.42
C GLU A 84 9.41 -19.53 9.29
N SER A 85 8.99 -20.79 9.17
CA SER A 85 7.97 -21.36 10.06
C SER A 85 8.46 -21.43 11.51
N ARG A 86 7.55 -21.59 12.48
CA ARG A 86 7.93 -21.78 13.89
C ARG A 86 8.87 -22.96 14.09
N GLU A 87 8.65 -24.06 13.37
CA GLU A 87 9.48 -25.27 13.42
C GLU A 87 10.88 -24.99 12.87
N GLN A 88 10.98 -24.35 11.71
CA GLN A 88 12.25 -23.94 11.10
C GLN A 88 13.02 -22.98 12.00
N ARG A 89 12.31 -22.02 12.61
CA ARG A 89 12.88 -21.03 13.53
C ARG A 89 13.47 -21.71 14.78
N LYS A 90 12.74 -22.65 15.38
CA LYS A 90 13.23 -23.48 16.51
C LYS A 90 14.44 -24.32 16.11
N ALA A 91 14.38 -24.98 14.95
CA ALA A 91 15.50 -25.78 14.42
C ALA A 91 16.76 -24.93 14.19
N ALA A 92 16.58 -23.66 13.81
CA ALA A 92 17.66 -22.68 13.66
C ALA A 92 18.11 -22.03 14.99
N GLY A 93 17.62 -22.49 16.14
CA GLY A 93 17.98 -21.94 17.46
C GLY A 93 17.41 -20.56 17.77
N LYS A 94 16.42 -20.09 16.99
CA LYS A 94 15.74 -18.81 17.19
C LYS A 94 14.45 -19.05 18.00
N ASN A 95 14.19 -18.27 19.04
CA ASN A 95 12.94 -18.32 19.83
C ASN A 95 11.78 -17.59 19.13
#